data_AF-A0A0Q5LU10-F1
#
_entry.id   AF-A0A0Q5LU10-F1
#
_cell.length_a   1.000
_cell.length_b   1.000
_cell.length_c   1.000
_cell.angle_alpha   90.00
_cell.angle_beta   90.00
_cell.angle_gamma   90.00
#
_symmetry.space_group_name_H-M   'P 1'
#
loop_
_entity.id
_entity.type
_entity.pdbx_description
1 polymer ?
#
loop_
_entity_poly.entity_id
_entity_poly.type
_entity_poly.pdbx_seq_one_letter_code
_entity_poly.pdbx_strand_id
1 'polypeptide(L)'
;MPRTRRLGLAVAAVPLVAALSGCSVVAAFTPHVEPAIYDTAKDLKASKSTTIGTTSFVPDDAKVIRVDYDSQSGEAILTYTSTALLRPDVCKLTTVAPPKPTIQDSWWPISGVPANASYSCPGGWSAFTIGQQVYAVRPAKA
;
A
#
# COMPACT_ATOMS: atom_id res chain seq x y z
N MET A 1 78.79 27.04 -16.86
CA MET A 1 77.97 26.41 -17.93
C MET A 1 76.77 25.73 -17.26
N PRO A 2 75.55 25.93 -17.77
CA PRO A 2 74.36 26.03 -16.93
C PRO A 2 73.74 24.67 -16.63
N ARG A 3 73.35 24.51 -15.36
CA ARG A 3 72.64 23.38 -14.78
C ARG A 3 71.25 23.86 -14.41
N THR A 4 70.21 23.47 -15.14
CA THR A 4 68.83 23.65 -14.67
C THR A 4 67.85 22.71 -15.36
N ARG A 5 67.49 21.67 -14.60
CA ARG A 5 66.19 20.99 -14.47
C ARG A 5 65.17 21.20 -15.59
N ARG A 6 64.93 20.16 -16.37
CA ARG A 6 63.69 20.01 -17.15
C ARG A 6 62.54 19.72 -16.17
N LEU A 7 61.75 20.74 -15.89
CA LEU A 7 60.47 20.63 -15.16
C LEU A 7 59.54 19.70 -15.95
N GLY A 8 59.08 18.62 -15.31
CA GLY A 8 57.97 17.83 -15.82
C GLY A 8 56.68 18.64 -15.74
N LEU A 9 56.05 18.86 -16.88
CA LEU A 9 54.65 19.30 -16.93
C LEU A 9 53.77 18.06 -16.75
N ALA A 10 53.42 17.76 -15.50
CA ALA A 10 52.24 16.95 -15.20
C ALA A 10 51.02 17.84 -15.41
N VAL A 11 50.36 17.71 -16.56
CA VAL A 11 49.04 18.34 -16.78
C VAL A 11 48.05 17.59 -15.89
N ALA A 12 47.65 18.26 -14.81
CA ALA A 12 46.64 17.78 -13.89
C ALA A 12 45.29 17.66 -14.61
N ALA A 13 44.89 16.42 -14.95
CA ALA A 13 43.50 16.12 -15.21
C ALA A 13 42.78 16.18 -13.86
N VAL A 14 42.07 17.27 -13.58
CA VAL A 14 41.13 17.35 -12.47
C VAL A 14 39.90 16.55 -12.90
N PRO A 15 39.59 15.37 -12.31
CA PRO A 15 38.26 14.85 -12.46
C PRO A 15 37.35 15.77 -11.66
N LEU A 16 36.50 16.53 -12.35
CA LEU A 16 35.28 17.05 -11.74
C LEU A 16 34.42 15.84 -11.35
N VAL A 17 34.76 15.24 -10.20
CA VAL A 17 33.81 14.43 -9.47
C VAL A 17 32.83 15.44 -8.90
N ALA A 18 31.82 15.76 -9.69
CA ALA A 18 30.58 16.31 -9.18
C ALA A 18 30.06 15.26 -8.19
N ALA A 19 30.43 15.42 -6.93
CA ALA A 19 29.76 14.73 -5.85
C ALA A 19 28.29 15.14 -5.96
N LEU A 20 27.48 14.24 -6.51
CA LEU A 20 26.04 14.23 -6.36
C LEU A 20 25.72 13.95 -4.89
N SER A 21 26.17 14.83 -3.99
CA SER A 21 25.77 14.86 -2.59
C SER A 21 24.36 15.47 -2.53
N GLY A 22 23.41 14.74 -3.08
CA GLY A 22 21.98 15.10 -3.12
C GLY A 22 21.08 14.03 -2.49
N CYS A 23 21.61 12.98 -1.89
CA CYS A 23 20.81 11.92 -1.26
C CYS A 23 20.30 12.25 0.16
N SER A 24 20.23 13.52 0.55
CA SER A 24 19.92 13.91 1.94
C SER A 24 18.50 14.42 2.18
N VAL A 25 17.55 14.21 1.25
CA VAL A 25 16.15 14.69 1.41
C VAL A 25 15.12 13.57 1.63
N VAL A 26 15.53 12.30 1.72
CA VAL A 26 14.57 11.18 1.62
C VAL A 26 13.83 10.85 2.94
N ALA A 27 14.36 11.25 4.10
CA ALA A 27 13.76 10.88 5.39
C ALA A 27 12.56 11.74 5.81
N ALA A 28 12.38 12.94 5.24
CA ALA A 28 11.26 13.84 5.60
C ALA A 28 9.97 13.57 4.80
N PHE A 29 10.02 12.68 3.80
CA PHE A 29 8.92 12.39 2.90
C PHE A 29 8.54 10.91 2.89
N THR A 30 8.84 10.14 3.95
CA THR A 30 8.30 8.78 4.05
C THR A 30 6.78 8.89 4.21
N PRO A 31 5.98 8.52 3.21
CA PRO A 31 4.53 8.59 3.33
C PRO A 31 4.09 7.62 4.42
N HIS A 32 3.19 8.07 5.29
CA HIS A 32 2.60 7.22 6.33
C HIS A 32 1.62 6.20 5.77
N VAL A 33 1.16 6.40 4.53
CA VAL A 33 0.36 5.41 3.80
C VAL A 33 1.29 4.53 2.98
N GLU A 34 1.38 3.26 3.33
CA GLU A 34 2.15 2.25 2.62
C GLU A 34 1.24 1.43 1.69
N PRO A 35 1.41 1.54 0.36
CA PRO A 35 0.68 0.74 -0.61
C PRO A 35 1.32 -0.64 -0.79
N ALA A 36 0.51 -1.66 -1.01
CA ALA A 36 0.91 -3.01 -1.36
C ALA A 36 -0.04 -3.61 -2.41
N ILE A 37 0.52 -4.38 -3.34
CA ILE A 37 -0.25 -5.09 -4.37
C ILE A 37 0.19 -6.56 -4.39
N TYR A 38 -0.79 -7.45 -4.43
CA TYR A 38 -0.61 -8.89 -4.51
C TYR A 38 -1.43 -9.42 -5.68
N ASP A 39 -0.81 -10.19 -6.57
CA ASP A 39 -1.50 -10.73 -7.73
C ASP A 39 -2.60 -11.71 -7.33
N THR A 40 -2.38 -12.46 -6.24
CA THR A 40 -3.31 -13.49 -5.77
C THR A 40 -3.45 -13.52 -4.24
N ALA A 41 -4.52 -14.17 -3.77
CA ALA A 41 -4.72 -14.49 -2.35
C ALA A 41 -3.57 -15.31 -1.75
N LYS A 42 -2.88 -16.12 -2.56
CA LYS A 42 -1.70 -16.88 -2.11
C LYS A 42 -0.54 -15.95 -1.77
N ASP A 43 -0.30 -14.93 -2.59
CA ASP A 43 0.79 -13.96 -2.39
C ASP A 43 0.52 -13.09 -1.16
N LEU A 44 -0.73 -12.66 -0.99
CA LEU A 44 -1.19 -11.96 0.22
C LEU A 44 -0.95 -12.80 1.49
N LYS A 45 -1.29 -14.09 1.47
CA LYS A 45 -1.05 -14.99 2.62
C LYS A 45 0.44 -15.23 2.86
N ALA A 46 1.22 -15.36 1.78
CA ALA A 46 2.66 -15.60 1.85
C ALA A 46 3.42 -14.39 2.41
N SER A 47 2.92 -13.17 2.24
CA SER A 47 3.52 -11.96 2.82
C SER A 47 3.55 -11.99 4.35
N LYS A 48 2.65 -12.76 4.98
CA LYS A 48 2.48 -12.83 6.44
C LYS A 48 2.35 -11.44 7.08
N SER A 49 1.81 -10.46 6.34
CA SER A 49 1.69 -9.10 6.82
C SER A 49 0.77 -9.05 8.03
N THR A 50 1.35 -8.79 9.21
CA THR A 50 0.59 -8.54 10.44
C THR A 50 0.05 -7.11 10.49
N THR A 51 0.62 -6.22 9.68
CA THR A 51 0.36 -4.78 9.66
C THR A 51 -1.07 -4.45 9.24
N ILE A 52 -1.55 -5.13 8.19
CA ILE A 52 -2.88 -4.92 7.61
C ILE A 52 -3.98 -5.70 8.35
N GLY A 53 -3.62 -6.43 9.43
CA GLY A 53 -4.53 -7.25 10.21
C GLY A 53 -5.00 -8.51 9.49
N THR A 54 -6.02 -9.19 10.04
CA THR A 54 -6.52 -10.43 9.45
C THR A 54 -7.31 -10.15 8.17
N THR A 55 -6.94 -10.84 7.09
CA THR A 55 -7.60 -10.81 5.78
C THR A 55 -8.27 -12.14 5.48
N SER A 56 -8.70 -12.88 6.52
CA SER A 56 -9.31 -14.20 6.39
C SER A 56 -10.59 -14.24 5.55
N PHE A 57 -11.22 -13.09 5.32
CA PHE A 57 -12.40 -12.94 4.46
C PHE A 57 -12.08 -12.95 2.98
N VAL A 58 -10.80 -12.78 2.59
CA VAL A 58 -10.37 -12.84 1.19
C VAL A 58 -10.45 -14.30 0.71
N PRO A 59 -11.24 -14.61 -0.32
CA PRO A 59 -11.36 -15.96 -0.88
C PRO A 59 -10.12 -16.35 -1.70
N ASP A 60 -9.94 -17.64 -1.95
CA ASP A 60 -8.74 -18.17 -2.61
C ASP A 60 -8.64 -17.80 -4.10
N ASP A 61 -9.78 -17.50 -4.73
CA ASP A 61 -9.85 -17.06 -6.12
C ASP A 61 -9.54 -15.57 -6.31
N ALA A 62 -9.37 -14.80 -5.21
CA ALA A 62 -9.14 -13.37 -5.28
C ALA A 62 -7.87 -13.01 -6.07
N LYS A 63 -8.02 -12.00 -6.93
CA LYS A 63 -6.98 -11.45 -7.81
C LYS A 63 -6.83 -9.95 -7.63
N VAL A 64 -5.63 -9.45 -7.98
CA VAL A 64 -5.31 -8.01 -8.00
C VAL A 64 -5.68 -7.37 -6.66
N ILE A 65 -5.13 -7.92 -5.59
CA ILE A 65 -5.40 -7.47 -4.22
C ILE A 65 -4.54 -6.24 -3.98
N ARG A 66 -5.18 -5.09 -3.81
CA ARG A 66 -4.52 -3.83 -3.46
C ARG A 66 -4.84 -3.51 -2.01
N VAL A 67 -3.84 -3.03 -1.28
CA VAL A 67 -3.96 -2.63 0.12
C VAL A 67 -3.21 -1.34 0.33
N ASP A 68 -3.87 -0.35 0.92
CA ASP A 68 -3.19 0.82 1.46
C ASP A 68 -3.38 0.80 2.98
N TYR A 69 -2.28 0.95 3.72
CA TYR A 69 -2.27 0.96 5.17
C TYR A 69 -1.63 2.24 5.66
N ASP A 70 -2.26 2.90 6.62
CA ASP A 70 -1.71 4.08 7.28
C ASP A 70 -1.00 3.66 8.59
N SER A 71 0.32 3.78 8.63
CA SER A 71 1.14 3.45 9.80
C SER A 71 0.97 4.40 10.98
N GLN A 72 0.41 5.60 10.78
CA GLN A 72 0.11 6.55 11.86
C GLN A 72 -1.23 6.25 12.51
N SER A 73 -2.30 6.08 11.72
CA SER A 73 -3.67 5.88 12.25
C SER A 73 -4.05 4.41 12.44
N GLY A 74 -3.35 3.49 11.77
CA GLY A 74 -3.70 2.07 11.70
C GLY A 74 -4.87 1.77 10.76
N GLU A 75 -5.41 2.79 10.07
CA GLU A 75 -6.42 2.62 9.03
C GLU A 75 -5.90 1.75 7.89
N ALA A 76 -6.78 1.00 7.26
CA ALA A 76 -6.46 0.28 6.04
C ALA A 76 -7.65 0.26 5.08
N ILE A 77 -7.36 0.32 3.79
CA ILE A 77 -8.31 0.01 2.74
C ILE A 77 -7.77 -1.14 1.88
N LEU A 78 -8.68 -1.98 1.41
CA LEU A 78 -8.33 -3.17 0.63
C LEU A 78 -9.35 -3.37 -0.49
N THR A 79 -8.88 -3.78 -1.66
CA THR A 79 -9.77 -4.18 -2.76
C THR A 79 -9.22 -5.37 -3.53
N TYR A 80 -10.10 -6.16 -4.12
CA TYR A 80 -9.76 -7.28 -5.00
C TYR A 80 -10.93 -7.68 -5.88
N THR A 81 -10.64 -8.40 -6.95
CA THR A 81 -11.65 -9.05 -7.80
C THR A 81 -11.79 -10.52 -7.42
N SER A 82 -13.01 -11.03 -7.29
CA SER A 82 -13.28 -12.44 -7.02
C SER A 82 -14.68 -12.82 -7.52
N THR A 83 -14.83 -14.05 -8.02
CA THR A 83 -16.15 -14.60 -8.34
C THR A 83 -16.89 -15.00 -7.07
N ALA A 84 -16.17 -15.48 -6.04
CA ALA A 84 -16.74 -15.80 -4.74
C ALA A 84 -17.09 -14.55 -3.90
N LEU A 85 -16.55 -13.37 -4.24
CA LEU A 85 -16.63 -12.12 -3.48
C LEU A 85 -15.99 -12.25 -2.10
N LEU A 86 -16.68 -12.84 -1.12
CA LEU A 86 -16.18 -13.03 0.23
C LEU A 86 -16.03 -14.52 0.51
N ARG A 87 -15.07 -14.89 1.37
CA ARG A 87 -15.01 -16.26 1.87
C ARG A 87 -16.33 -16.60 2.59
N PRO A 88 -16.99 -17.73 2.25
CA PRO A 88 -18.23 -18.13 2.90
C PRO A 88 -18.08 -18.20 4.42
N ASP A 89 -19.13 -17.82 5.13
CA ASP A 89 -19.27 -17.90 6.59
C ASP A 89 -18.22 -17.13 7.43
N VAL A 90 -17.39 -16.29 6.79
CA VAL A 90 -16.40 -15.47 7.49
C VAL A 90 -16.96 -14.11 7.91
N CYS A 91 -17.66 -13.43 7.01
CA CYS A 91 -18.25 -12.13 7.29
C CYS A 91 -19.75 -12.25 7.54
N LYS A 92 -20.28 -11.33 8.35
CA LYS A 92 -21.70 -11.22 8.65
C LYS A 92 -22.29 -10.02 7.92
N LEU A 93 -23.40 -10.22 7.22
CA LEU A 93 -24.15 -9.12 6.62
C LEU A 93 -24.63 -8.15 7.72
N THR A 94 -24.55 -6.85 7.45
CA THR A 94 -25.00 -5.78 8.33
C THR A 94 -25.69 -4.68 7.53
N THR A 95 -26.59 -3.94 8.18
CA THR A 95 -27.28 -2.79 7.62
C THR A 95 -26.53 -1.47 7.83
N VAL A 96 -25.37 -1.51 8.47
CA VAL A 96 -24.53 -0.34 8.72
C VAL A 96 -23.72 -0.02 7.46
N ALA A 97 -23.67 1.26 7.07
CA ALA A 97 -22.79 1.72 6.00
C ALA A 97 -21.31 1.42 6.35
N PRO A 98 -20.47 1.06 5.37
CA PRO A 98 -19.03 0.99 5.62
C PRO A 98 -18.54 2.40 6.00
N PRO A 99 -17.65 2.53 7.01
CA PRO A 99 -17.10 3.83 7.39
C PRO A 99 -16.38 4.46 6.20
N LYS A 100 -16.47 5.77 6.06
CA LYS A 100 -15.73 6.49 5.02
C LYS A 100 -14.23 6.50 5.39
N PRO A 101 -13.34 5.97 4.53
CA PRO A 101 -11.92 6.00 4.83
C PRO A 101 -11.35 7.43 4.82
N THR A 102 -10.29 7.66 5.60
CA THR A 102 -9.50 8.90 5.51
C THR A 102 -8.40 8.79 4.48
N ILE A 103 -7.82 7.59 4.27
CA ILE A 103 -6.94 7.28 3.13
C ILE A 103 -7.64 7.67 1.81
N GLN A 104 -6.95 8.48 1.00
CA GLN A 104 -7.42 8.91 -0.33
C GLN A 104 -6.60 8.21 -1.41
N ASP A 105 -7.20 7.24 -2.11
CA ASP A 105 -6.65 6.69 -3.34
C ASP A 105 -7.71 6.67 -4.45
N SER A 106 -7.26 6.95 -5.67
CA SER A 106 -7.98 6.95 -6.93
C SER A 106 -8.83 5.70 -7.21
N TRP A 107 -8.48 4.55 -6.64
CA TRP A 107 -9.21 3.30 -6.83
C TRP A 107 -10.36 3.11 -5.84
N TRP A 108 -10.38 3.86 -4.73
CA TRP A 108 -11.50 3.80 -3.80
C TRP A 108 -12.75 4.41 -4.46
N PRO A 109 -13.90 3.73 -4.39
CA PRO A 109 -15.08 4.17 -5.11
C PRO A 109 -15.64 5.46 -4.50
N ILE A 110 -15.77 6.49 -5.33
CA ILE A 110 -16.43 7.76 -4.96
C ILE A 110 -17.96 7.66 -5.02
N SER A 111 -18.49 6.64 -5.71
CA SER A 111 -19.91 6.37 -5.88
C SER A 111 -20.17 4.87 -5.81
N GLY A 112 -21.42 4.47 -5.54
CA GLY A 112 -21.79 3.06 -5.41
C GLY A 112 -21.42 2.43 -4.06
N VAL A 113 -20.90 3.23 -3.10
CA VAL A 113 -20.77 2.79 -1.71
C VAL A 113 -22.18 2.66 -1.11
N PRO A 114 -22.57 1.47 -0.63
CA PRO A 114 -23.92 1.22 -0.13
C PRO A 114 -24.17 1.95 1.20
N ALA A 115 -25.32 2.61 1.31
CA ALA A 115 -25.71 3.36 2.51
C ALA A 115 -26.22 2.47 3.65
N ASN A 116 -26.64 1.23 3.35
CA ASN A 116 -27.36 0.37 4.29
C ASN A 116 -27.08 -1.13 4.06
N ALA A 117 -25.98 -1.48 3.41
CA ALA A 117 -25.62 -2.87 3.15
C ALA A 117 -24.10 -3.03 3.14
N SER A 118 -23.54 -3.66 4.16
CA SER A 118 -22.13 -4.05 4.19
C SER A 118 -21.94 -5.37 4.90
N TYR A 119 -20.69 -5.82 5.00
CA TYR A 119 -20.30 -7.03 5.69
C TYR A 119 -19.34 -6.66 6.81
N SER A 120 -19.64 -7.08 8.03
CA SER A 120 -18.70 -7.06 9.14
C SER A 120 -17.83 -8.30 9.08
N CYS A 121 -16.53 -8.11 8.87
CA CYS A 121 -15.53 -9.14 8.70
C CYS A 121 -14.56 -9.16 9.91
N PRO A 122 -13.91 -10.30 10.19
CA PRO A 122 -12.91 -10.39 11.26
C PRO A 122 -11.82 -9.34 11.10
N GLY A 123 -11.22 -8.89 12.20
CA GLY A 123 -10.15 -7.87 12.17
C GLY A 123 -10.63 -6.43 12.08
N GLY A 124 -11.92 -6.18 12.29
CA GLY A 124 -12.50 -4.83 12.25
C GLY A 124 -12.76 -4.32 10.83
N TRP A 125 -12.77 -5.21 9.84
CA TRP A 125 -13.03 -4.86 8.46
C TRP A 125 -14.52 -4.72 8.19
N SER A 126 -14.90 -3.67 7.46
CA SER A 126 -16.20 -3.51 6.83
C SER A 126 -16.03 -3.64 5.33
N ALA A 127 -16.70 -4.61 4.71
CA ALA A 127 -16.60 -4.88 3.27
C ALA A 127 -17.92 -4.63 2.54
N PHE A 128 -17.84 -4.28 1.27
CA PHE A 128 -18.97 -4.19 0.35
C PHE A 128 -18.51 -4.55 -1.06
N THR A 129 -19.47 -4.73 -1.96
CA THR A 129 -19.21 -5.25 -3.31
C THR A 129 -19.81 -4.35 -4.37
N ILE A 130 -19.08 -4.14 -5.48
CA ILE A 130 -19.58 -3.52 -6.70
C ILE A 130 -19.26 -4.47 -7.85
N GLY A 131 -20.28 -5.17 -8.38
CA GLY A 131 -20.06 -6.27 -9.32
C GLY A 131 -19.23 -7.39 -8.68
N GLN A 132 -18.14 -7.79 -9.34
CA GLN A 132 -17.18 -8.78 -8.81
C GLN A 132 -16.02 -8.16 -8.01
N GLN A 133 -16.05 -6.85 -7.80
CA GLN A 133 -15.04 -6.15 -7.01
C GLN A 133 -15.49 -6.06 -5.56
N VAL A 134 -14.62 -6.42 -4.63
CA VAL A 134 -14.81 -6.21 -3.20
C VAL A 134 -13.98 -5.01 -2.76
N TYR A 135 -14.57 -4.18 -1.91
CA TYR A 135 -13.91 -3.07 -1.23
C TYR A 135 -14.08 -3.27 0.26
N ALA A 136 -13.00 -3.10 1.02
CA ALA A 136 -13.00 -3.25 2.46
C ALA A 136 -12.24 -2.10 3.11
N VAL A 137 -12.74 -1.64 4.25
CA VAL A 137 -12.12 -0.61 5.08
C VAL A 137 -12.00 -1.13 6.50
N ARG A 138 -10.85 -0.90 7.12
CA ARG A 138 -10.65 -1.02 8.55
C ARG A 138 -10.37 0.39 9.07
N PRO A 139 -11.26 0.97 9.88
CA PRO A 139 -11.10 2.36 10.32
C PRO A 139 -9.84 2.52 11.19
N ALA A 140 -9.39 3.77 11.33
CA ALA A 140 -8.34 4.14 12.27
C ALA A 140 -8.64 3.62 13.69
N LYS A 141 -7.59 3.32 14.45
CA LYS A 141 -7.74 2.95 15.87
C LYS A 141 -8.24 4.17 16.64
N ALA A 142 -9.25 3.97 17.49
CA ALA A 142 -9.71 4.96 18.45
C ALA A 142 -8.70 5.16 19.59
#